data_AF-A0A2K3MSI7-F1
#
_entry.id   AF-A0A2K3MSI7-F1
#
_cell.length_a   1.000
_cell.length_b   1.000
_cell.length_c   1.000
_cell.angle_alpha   90.00
_cell.angle_beta   90.00
_cell.angle_gamma   90.00
#
_symmetry.space_group_name_H-M   'P 1'
#
loop_
_entity.id
_entity.type
_entity.pdbx_description
1 polymer ?
#
loop_
_entity_poly.entity_id
_entity_poly.type
_entity_poly.pdbx_seq_one_letter_code
_entity_poly.pdbx_strand_id
1 'polypeptide(L)'
;MREEEIEKLRGVVRDCVSKHLYSSAIFFADKVSAFTNDPADIYMQAQALFLGRHYRRAFHLLNASKIVLRDLRFRYLAAKCLEELKEWNQCLSMLGEEAKVDDNGNVSHTKDSNVIYLDKDSQDREINISSAICFLRGKAYEALENRSQARLWYKAAIKADPLCYEALECLIENHMLTCDEEANLISSLQFGSEDGWLSSFYSCLVKKYDKEIVVEAKFRDLENEGCKTDQFNPSLFRTLKTNNDLLACKAEYYHQCGEYQKCFELTSV
;
A
#
# COMPACT_ATOMS: atom_id res chain seq x y z
N MET A 1 -26.59 24.57 -11.84
CA MET A 1 -26.35 23.63 -12.96
C MET A 1 -27.30 22.46 -12.81
N ARG A 2 -27.64 21.80 -13.91
CA ARG A 2 -28.39 20.54 -13.83
C ARG A 2 -27.46 19.46 -13.31
N GLU A 3 -27.99 18.55 -12.51
CA GLU A 3 -27.24 17.44 -11.89
C GLU A 3 -26.49 16.59 -12.94
N GLU A 4 -27.07 16.43 -14.13
CA GLU A 4 -26.45 15.78 -15.29
C GLU A 4 -25.18 16.49 -15.80
N GLU A 5 -25.11 17.82 -15.71
CA GLU A 5 -23.94 18.60 -16.15
C GLU A 5 -22.79 18.41 -15.15
N ILE A 6 -23.11 18.29 -13.87
CA ILE A 6 -22.15 18.02 -12.80
C ILE A 6 -21.56 16.62 -12.95
N GLU A 7 -22.37 15.60 -13.24
CA GLU A 7 -21.85 14.25 -13.46
C GLU A 7 -20.96 14.15 -14.70
N LYS A 8 -21.31 14.87 -15.78
CA LYS A 8 -20.43 15.00 -16.94
C LYS A 8 -19.09 15.64 -16.57
N LEU A 9 -19.09 16.69 -15.74
CA LEU A 9 -17.86 17.33 -15.26
C LEU A 9 -17.03 16.40 -14.37
N ARG A 10 -17.64 15.61 -13.47
CA ARG A 10 -16.94 14.56 -12.71
C ARG A 10 -16.26 13.54 -13.63
N GLY A 11 -16.95 13.14 -14.70
CA GLY A 11 -16.38 12.31 -15.77
C GLY A 11 -15.14 12.94 -16.41
N VAL A 12 -15.22 14.24 -16.76
CA VAL A 12 -14.08 14.98 -17.33
C VAL A 12 -12.91 15.07 -16.35
N VAL A 13 -13.16 15.26 -15.05
CA VAL A 13 -12.09 15.28 -14.05
C VAL A 13 -11.39 13.93 -13.98
N ARG A 14 -12.15 12.82 -13.89
CA ARG A 14 -11.59 11.45 -13.90
C ARG A 14 -10.75 11.19 -15.15
N ASP A 15 -11.23 11.64 -16.31
CA ASP A 15 -10.53 11.50 -17.58
C ASP A 15 -9.26 12.37 -17.66
N CYS A 16 -9.28 13.59 -17.12
CA CYS A 16 -8.08 14.42 -17.03
C CYS A 16 -7.02 13.78 -16.12
N VAL A 17 -7.44 13.18 -15.01
CA VAL A 17 -6.53 12.47 -14.09
C VAL A 17 -5.90 11.26 -14.76
N SER A 18 -6.69 10.44 -15.47
CA SER A 18 -6.17 9.25 -16.18
C SER A 18 -5.21 9.62 -17.32
N LYS A 19 -5.42 10.77 -17.96
CA LYS A 19 -4.53 11.32 -19.01
C LYS A 19 -3.37 12.17 -18.47
N HIS A 20 -3.16 12.23 -17.15
CA HIS A 20 -2.12 13.06 -16.51
C HIS A 20 -2.23 14.58 -16.79
N LEU A 21 -3.42 15.09 -17.13
CA LEU A 21 -3.71 16.50 -17.36
C LEU A 21 -4.12 17.22 -16.06
N TYR A 22 -3.19 17.32 -15.11
CA TYR A 22 -3.50 17.75 -13.75
C TYR A 22 -4.01 19.20 -13.63
N SER A 23 -3.48 20.14 -14.41
CA SER A 23 -3.93 21.54 -14.38
C SER A 23 -5.41 21.67 -14.75
N SER A 24 -5.84 20.94 -15.79
CA SER A 24 -7.24 20.88 -16.22
C SER A 24 -8.11 20.17 -15.19
N ALA A 25 -7.64 19.04 -14.64
CA ALA A 25 -8.34 18.31 -13.59
C ALA A 25 -8.61 19.20 -12.37
N ILE A 26 -7.61 19.94 -11.89
CA ILE A 26 -7.73 20.85 -10.74
C ILE A 26 -8.75 21.96 -11.04
N PHE A 27 -8.70 22.55 -12.24
CA PHE A 27 -9.63 23.61 -12.63
C PHE A 27 -11.08 23.12 -12.62
N PHE A 28 -11.37 21.98 -13.26
CA PHE A 28 -12.73 21.45 -13.30
C PHE A 28 -13.19 20.93 -11.93
N ALA A 29 -12.32 20.27 -11.17
CA ALA A 29 -12.66 19.76 -9.84
C ALA A 29 -13.00 20.88 -8.85
N ASP A 30 -12.30 22.02 -8.91
CA ASP A 30 -12.61 23.21 -8.11
C ASP A 30 -14.00 23.78 -8.42
N LYS A 31 -14.43 23.72 -9.68
CA LYS A 31 -15.78 24.16 -10.05
C LYS A 31 -16.82 23.17 -9.57
N VAL A 32 -16.60 21.86 -9.77
CA VAL A 32 -17.52 20.82 -9.32
C VAL A 32 -17.73 20.91 -7.80
N SER A 33 -16.66 20.95 -7.01
CA SER A 33 -16.75 21.03 -5.55
C SER A 33 -17.45 22.31 -5.06
N ALA A 34 -17.24 23.45 -5.74
CA ALA A 34 -17.93 24.69 -5.42
C ALA A 34 -19.44 24.65 -5.73
N PHE A 35 -19.88 23.82 -6.69
CA PHE A 35 -21.29 23.71 -7.06
C PHE A 35 -22.07 22.71 -6.20
N THR A 36 -21.45 21.60 -5.80
CA THR A 36 -22.12 20.54 -5.03
C THR A 36 -21.89 20.68 -3.53
N ASN A 37 -20.70 21.13 -3.13
CA ASN A 37 -20.20 21.09 -1.76
C ASN A 37 -20.29 19.68 -1.13
N ASP A 38 -20.30 18.64 -1.97
CA ASP A 38 -20.37 17.25 -1.55
C ASP A 38 -18.98 16.76 -1.11
N PRO A 39 -18.88 15.94 -0.04
CA PRO A 39 -17.60 15.38 0.39
C PRO A 39 -16.87 14.64 -0.73
N ALA A 40 -17.56 13.83 -1.53
CA ALA A 40 -16.94 13.07 -2.61
C ALA A 40 -16.24 13.97 -3.65
N ASP A 41 -16.83 15.13 -3.96
CA ASP A 41 -16.26 16.09 -4.91
C ASP A 41 -15.10 16.88 -4.31
N ILE A 42 -15.17 17.19 -3.01
CA ILE A 42 -14.05 17.78 -2.27
C ILE A 42 -12.86 16.81 -2.24
N TYR A 43 -13.12 15.51 -2.05
CA TYR A 43 -12.09 14.48 -2.10
C TYR A 43 -11.46 14.39 -3.50
N MET A 44 -12.29 14.41 -4.55
CA MET A 44 -11.83 14.42 -5.94
C MET A 44 -10.94 15.63 -6.25
N GLN A 45 -11.32 16.82 -5.76
CA GLN A 45 -10.50 18.03 -5.86
C GLN A 45 -9.17 17.90 -5.10
N ALA A 46 -9.20 17.37 -3.88
CA ALA A 46 -7.99 17.13 -3.10
C ALA A 46 -7.04 16.14 -3.79
N GLN A 47 -7.59 15.07 -4.38
CA GLN A 47 -6.82 14.09 -5.15
C GLN A 47 -6.18 14.71 -6.40
N ALA A 48 -6.93 15.52 -7.15
CA ALA A 48 -6.38 16.25 -8.30
C ALA A 48 -5.25 17.21 -7.90
N LEU A 49 -5.40 17.93 -6.77
CA LEU A 49 -4.36 18.80 -6.22
C LEU A 49 -3.12 18.02 -5.76
N PHE A 50 -3.30 16.86 -5.13
CA PHE A 50 -2.21 15.99 -4.71
C PHE A 50 -1.40 15.48 -5.91
N LEU A 51 -2.07 14.99 -6.94
CA LEU A 51 -1.42 14.52 -8.17
C LEU A 51 -0.73 15.66 -8.93
N GLY A 52 -1.30 16.88 -8.89
CA GLY A 52 -0.69 18.10 -9.38
C GLY A 52 0.44 18.65 -8.50
N ARG A 53 0.90 17.93 -7.47
CA ARG A 53 1.96 18.31 -6.52
C ARG A 53 1.69 19.59 -5.73
N HIS A 54 0.43 19.99 -5.59
CA HIS A 54 0.02 21.14 -4.80
C HIS A 54 -0.37 20.74 -3.36
N TYR A 55 0.55 20.07 -2.66
CA TYR A 55 0.28 19.42 -1.37
C TYR A 55 -0.27 20.38 -0.29
N ARG A 56 0.28 21.59 -0.17
CA ARG A 56 -0.23 22.59 0.80
C ARG A 56 -1.65 23.02 0.52
N ARG A 57 -2.03 23.17 -0.76
CA ARG A 57 -3.39 23.54 -1.16
C ARG A 57 -4.37 22.41 -0.88
N ALA A 58 -3.97 21.17 -1.20
CA ALA A 58 -4.76 19.98 -0.88
C ALA A 58 -4.97 19.84 0.63
N PHE A 59 -3.90 19.98 1.43
CA PHE A 59 -3.98 19.93 2.89
C PHE A 59 -4.90 21.01 3.46
N HIS A 60 -4.79 22.26 2.99
CA HIS A 60 -5.67 23.34 3.44
C HIS A 60 -7.14 23.07 3.11
N LEU A 61 -7.44 22.58 1.91
CA LEU A 61 -8.80 22.22 1.49
C LEU A 61 -9.37 21.12 2.41
N LEU A 62 -8.59 20.06 2.64
CA LEU A 62 -8.99 18.96 3.50
C LEU A 62 -9.22 19.44 4.94
N ASN A 63 -8.28 20.17 5.53
CA ASN A 63 -8.38 20.65 6.91
C ASN A 63 -9.55 21.65 7.10
N ALA A 64 -9.79 22.53 6.12
CA ALA A 64 -10.91 23.47 6.14
C ALA A 64 -12.28 22.77 6.12
N SER A 65 -12.37 21.60 5.47
CA SER A 65 -13.63 20.88 5.31
C SER A 65 -14.19 20.28 6.61
N LYS A 66 -13.41 20.20 7.71
CA LYS A 66 -13.75 19.54 9.00
C LYS A 66 -14.19 18.06 8.89
N ILE A 67 -14.31 17.51 7.68
CA ILE A 67 -14.66 16.12 7.36
C ILE A 67 -13.49 15.16 7.63
N VAL A 68 -12.26 15.69 7.69
CA VAL A 68 -11.02 14.94 8.03
C VAL A 68 -11.13 14.18 9.36
N LEU A 69 -11.94 14.66 10.30
CA LEU A 69 -12.17 13.96 11.56
C LEU A 69 -13.20 12.82 11.45
N ARG A 70 -14.01 12.79 10.39
CA ARG A 70 -15.10 11.80 10.19
C ARG A 70 -14.76 10.69 9.21
N ASP A 71 -14.04 10.99 8.12
CA ASP A 71 -13.69 9.99 7.09
C ASP A 71 -12.18 9.70 7.12
N LEU A 72 -11.84 8.41 7.24
CA LEU A 72 -10.46 7.92 7.26
C LEU A 72 -9.72 8.19 5.95
N ARG A 73 -10.42 8.21 4.80
CA ARG A 73 -9.82 8.50 3.48
C ARG A 73 -9.29 9.93 3.42
N PHE A 74 -10.06 10.89 3.93
CA PHE A 74 -9.66 12.29 4.00
C PHE A 74 -8.48 12.48 4.93
N ARG A 75 -8.49 11.79 6.08
CA ARG A 75 -7.39 11.80 7.04
C ARG A 75 -6.11 11.24 6.45
N TYR A 76 -6.20 10.11 5.77
CA TYR A 76 -5.07 9.49 5.10
C TYR A 76 -4.50 10.41 4.02
N LEU A 77 -5.33 10.98 3.14
CA LEU A 77 -4.86 11.90 2.09
C LEU A 77 -4.23 13.17 2.67
N ALA A 78 -4.79 13.72 3.75
CA ALA A 78 -4.22 14.87 4.45
C ALA A 78 -2.84 14.55 5.04
N ALA A 79 -2.70 13.39 5.69
CA ALA A 79 -1.42 12.92 6.20
C ALA A 79 -0.41 12.65 5.07
N LYS A 80 -0.85 12.08 3.94
CA LYS A 80 -0.03 11.88 2.74
C LYS A 80 0.48 13.22 2.17
N CYS A 81 -0.32 14.28 2.23
CA CYS A 81 0.15 15.63 1.85
C CYS A 81 1.26 16.13 2.78
N LEU A 82 1.16 15.84 4.09
CA LEU A 82 2.17 16.25 5.08
C LEU A 82 3.47 15.45 4.96
N GLU A 83 3.39 14.18 4.58
CA GLU A 83 4.55 13.35 4.21
C GLU A 83 5.36 14.01 3.10
N GLU A 84 4.71 14.39 2.00
CA GLU A 84 5.36 15.06 0.87
C GLU A 84 5.95 16.42 1.24
N LEU A 85 5.36 17.09 2.24
CA LEU A 85 5.89 18.33 2.81
C LEU A 85 6.99 18.10 3.86
N LYS A 86 7.28 16.84 4.22
CA LYS A 86 8.23 16.42 5.27
C LYS A 86 7.87 16.94 6.68
N GLU A 87 6.60 17.26 6.91
CA GLU A 87 6.10 17.72 8.20
C GLU A 87 5.61 16.53 9.05
N TRP A 88 6.55 15.67 9.44
CA TRP A 88 6.27 14.36 10.07
C TRP A 88 5.51 14.44 11.39
N ASN A 89 5.82 15.43 12.24
CA ASN A 89 5.12 15.61 13.53
C ASN A 89 3.62 15.92 13.32
N GLN A 90 3.30 16.78 12.35
CA GLN A 90 1.91 17.07 12.00
C GLN A 90 1.23 15.86 11.35
N CYS A 91 1.98 15.09 10.55
CA CYS A 91 1.48 13.85 9.95
C CYS A 91 1.03 12.86 11.02
N LEU A 92 1.84 12.63 12.05
CA LEU A 92 1.49 11.75 13.17
C LEU A 92 0.26 12.25 13.94
N SER A 93 0.20 13.54 14.24
CA SER A 93 -0.96 14.16 14.88
C SER A 93 -2.24 13.99 14.04
N MET A 94 -2.13 14.15 12.71
CA MET A 94 -3.26 14.01 11.78
C MET A 94 -3.75 12.56 11.69
N LEU A 95 -2.85 11.58 11.73
CA LEU A 95 -3.23 10.15 11.73
C LEU A 95 -3.86 9.72 13.06
N GLY A 96 -3.73 10.52 14.12
CA GLY A 96 -4.30 10.30 15.44
C GLY A 96 -3.36 9.49 16.34
N GLU A 97 -3.18 9.97 17.57
CA GLU A 97 -2.31 9.38 18.61
C GLU A 97 -2.98 8.24 19.40
N GLU A 98 -4.26 7.98 19.15
CA GLU A 98 -5.09 7.07 19.95
C GLU A 98 -4.87 5.59 19.64
N ALA A 99 -4.29 5.28 18.49
CA ALA A 99 -3.98 3.91 18.12
C ALA A 99 -2.70 3.46 18.84
N LYS A 100 -2.85 2.62 19.86
CA LYS A 100 -1.71 1.97 20.52
C LYS A 100 -1.42 0.65 19.84
N VAL A 101 -0.15 0.43 19.51
CA VAL A 101 0.36 -0.83 18.97
C VAL A 101 1.06 -1.56 20.09
N ASP A 102 0.62 -2.79 20.35
CA ASP A 102 1.30 -3.67 21.30
C ASP A 102 2.66 -4.14 20.73
N ASP A 103 3.57 -4.65 21.57
CA ASP A 103 4.90 -5.13 21.16
C ASP A 103 4.85 -6.20 20.04
N ASN A 104 3.70 -6.86 19.88
CA ASN A 104 3.44 -7.84 18.82
C ASN A 104 2.93 -7.23 17.51
N GLY A 105 2.77 -5.91 17.38
CA GLY A 105 2.23 -5.26 16.19
C GLY A 105 0.71 -5.32 16.08
N ASN A 106 -0.02 -5.56 17.17
CA ASN A 106 -1.48 -5.56 17.17
C ASN A 106 -1.98 -4.14 17.49
N VAL A 107 -2.83 -3.59 16.63
CA VAL A 107 -3.44 -2.27 16.86
C VAL A 107 -4.66 -2.44 17.76
N SER A 108 -4.60 -1.94 18.99
CA SER A 108 -5.78 -1.84 19.85
C SER A 108 -6.60 -0.63 19.41
N HIS A 109 -7.55 -0.85 18.49
CA HIS A 109 -8.56 0.16 18.20
C HIS A 109 -9.54 0.22 19.37
N THR A 110 -9.53 1.30 20.15
CA THR A 110 -10.73 1.71 20.88
C THR A 110 -11.83 1.89 19.84
N LYS A 111 -12.94 1.16 20.02
CA LYS A 111 -14.02 0.88 19.05
C LYS A 111 -14.80 2.09 18.51
N ASP A 112 -14.29 3.31 18.59
CA ASP A 112 -15.08 4.50 18.32
C ASP A 112 -14.45 5.35 17.21
N SER A 113 -14.81 5.03 15.97
CA SER A 113 -14.96 6.01 14.88
C SER A 113 -15.67 5.31 13.73
N ASN A 114 -16.98 5.52 13.66
CA ASN A 114 -17.91 5.10 12.60
C ASN A 114 -17.21 4.83 11.25
N VAL A 115 -17.06 3.55 10.91
CA VAL A 115 -16.68 3.11 9.57
C VAL A 115 -17.90 3.36 8.67
N ILE A 116 -18.08 4.60 8.22
CA ILE A 116 -18.98 4.88 7.11
C ILE A 116 -18.30 4.33 5.86
N TYR A 117 -18.57 3.05 5.59
CA TYR A 117 -18.35 2.43 4.29
C TYR A 117 -19.17 3.20 3.26
N LEU A 118 -18.54 4.15 2.58
CA LEU A 118 -18.96 4.63 1.27
C LEU A 118 -18.13 3.89 0.22
N ASP A 119 -18.33 2.57 0.17
CA ASP A 119 -18.53 1.75 -1.03
C ASP A 119 -18.58 0.29 -0.57
N LYS A 120 -19.78 -0.30 -0.56
CA LYS A 120 -19.99 -1.74 -0.34
C LYS A 120 -20.27 -2.47 -1.66
N ASP A 121 -20.08 -1.78 -2.79
CA ASP A 121 -20.54 -2.25 -4.10
C ASP A 121 -19.40 -2.63 -5.07
N SER A 122 -18.14 -2.57 -4.63
CA SER A 122 -17.00 -3.10 -5.40
C SER A 122 -16.66 -4.51 -4.89
N GLN A 123 -16.87 -5.53 -5.72
CA GLN A 123 -16.34 -6.89 -5.53
C GLN A 123 -14.80 -6.94 -5.66
N ASP A 124 -14.15 -5.79 -5.82
CA ASP A 124 -12.72 -5.65 -5.99
C ASP A 124 -12.02 -5.65 -4.63
N ARG A 125 -10.98 -6.48 -4.54
CA ARG A 125 -10.17 -6.69 -3.34
C ARG A 125 -9.27 -5.47 -3.09
N GLU A 126 -9.80 -4.45 -2.45
CA GLU A 126 -9.06 -3.22 -2.11
C GLU A 126 -8.21 -3.39 -0.84
N ILE A 127 -7.05 -2.73 -0.82
CA ILE A 127 -6.19 -2.68 0.38
C ILE A 127 -6.92 -1.90 1.48
N ASN A 128 -6.93 -2.46 2.69
CA ASN A 128 -7.54 -1.81 3.85
C ASN A 128 -6.85 -0.47 4.15
N ILE A 129 -7.61 0.62 4.15
CA ILE A 129 -7.13 1.98 4.49
C ILE A 129 -6.42 2.00 5.85
N SER A 130 -6.82 1.15 6.79
CA SER A 130 -6.18 1.03 8.10
C SER A 130 -4.73 0.53 7.99
N SER A 131 -4.45 -0.38 7.05
CA SER A 131 -3.09 -0.84 6.75
C SER A 131 -2.24 0.29 6.16
N ALA A 132 -2.79 1.03 5.19
CA ALA A 132 -2.13 2.20 4.60
C ALA A 132 -1.82 3.30 5.64
N ILE A 133 -2.73 3.54 6.59
CA ILE A 133 -2.50 4.46 7.71
C ILE A 133 -1.36 3.97 8.60
N CYS A 134 -1.32 2.67 8.94
CA CYS A 134 -0.25 2.10 9.76
C CYS A 134 1.11 2.18 9.06
N PHE A 135 1.14 1.91 7.74
CA PHE A 135 2.35 2.07 6.93
C PHE A 135 2.86 3.52 6.96
N LEU A 136 1.98 4.50 6.76
CA LEU A 136 2.35 5.91 6.78
C LEU A 136 2.88 6.34 8.17
N ARG A 137 2.32 5.81 9.26
CA ARG A 137 2.86 6.01 10.61
C ARG A 137 4.27 5.43 10.75
N GLY A 138 4.48 4.20 10.26
CA GLY A 138 5.81 3.56 10.25
C GLY A 138 6.84 4.45 9.56
N LYS A 139 6.49 4.95 8.38
CA LYS A 139 7.33 5.86 7.59
C LYS A 139 7.62 7.19 8.28
N ALA A 140 6.62 7.76 8.96
CA ALA A 140 6.82 8.98 9.74
C ALA A 140 7.75 8.76 10.94
N TYR A 141 7.61 7.65 11.67
CA TYR A 141 8.52 7.31 12.77
C TYR A 141 9.94 7.00 12.29
N GLU A 142 10.08 6.37 11.12
CA GLU A 142 11.37 6.13 10.50
C GLU A 142 12.07 7.46 10.16
N ALA A 143 11.34 8.41 9.55
CA ALA A 143 11.86 9.73 9.24
C ALA A 143 12.18 10.59 10.47
N LEU A 144 11.57 10.28 11.62
CA LEU A 144 11.87 10.87 12.93
C LEU A 144 12.95 10.09 13.70
N GLU A 145 13.65 9.17 13.04
CA GLU A 145 14.72 8.33 13.60
C GLU A 145 14.27 7.40 14.75
N ASN A 146 12.96 7.22 14.94
CA ASN A 146 12.41 6.30 15.92
C ASN A 146 12.16 4.92 15.30
N ARG A 147 13.27 4.23 15.03
CA ARG A 147 13.27 2.91 14.40
C ARG A 147 12.49 1.85 15.18
N SER A 148 12.46 1.95 16.51
CA SER A 148 11.73 1.01 17.36
C SER A 148 10.23 1.02 17.09
N GLN A 149 9.65 2.22 16.99
CA GLN A 149 8.23 2.42 16.68
C GLN A 149 7.94 2.14 15.20
N ALA A 150 8.80 2.58 14.29
CA ALA A 150 8.66 2.32 12.86
C ALA A 150 8.45 0.82 12.59
N ARG A 151 9.30 -0.03 13.19
CA ARG A 151 9.20 -1.49 13.12
C ARG A 151 7.84 -2.00 13.57
N LEU A 152 7.31 -1.53 14.71
CA LEU A 152 6.02 -1.99 15.24
C LEU A 152 4.86 -1.61 14.30
N TRP A 153 4.88 -0.39 13.77
CA TRP A 153 3.85 0.10 12.85
C TRP A 153 3.88 -0.61 11.49
N TYR A 154 5.07 -0.93 10.97
CA TYR A 154 5.17 -1.75 9.77
C TYR A 154 4.68 -3.18 10.00
N LYS A 155 5.01 -3.81 11.14
CA LYS A 155 4.42 -5.11 11.51
C LYS A 155 2.90 -5.03 11.58
N ALA A 156 2.36 -3.96 12.15
CA ALA A 156 0.92 -3.74 12.25
C ALA A 156 0.25 -3.56 10.88
N ALA A 157 0.90 -2.87 9.94
CA ALA A 157 0.37 -2.66 8.59
C ALA A 157 0.16 -3.98 7.84
N ILE A 158 1.16 -4.86 7.83
CA ILE A 158 1.08 -6.15 7.11
C ILE A 158 0.09 -7.10 7.80
N LYS A 159 0.01 -7.06 9.14
CA LYS A 159 -0.98 -7.83 9.89
C LYS A 159 -2.41 -7.37 9.65
N ALA A 160 -2.61 -6.06 9.44
CA ALA A 160 -3.91 -5.50 9.11
C ALA A 160 -4.35 -5.87 7.68
N ASP A 161 -3.40 -5.90 6.74
CA ASP A 161 -3.63 -6.36 5.38
C ASP A 161 -2.34 -6.95 4.77
N PRO A 162 -2.31 -8.27 4.48
CA PRO A 162 -1.17 -8.91 3.84
C PRO A 162 -0.83 -8.37 2.45
N LEU A 163 -1.75 -7.65 1.79
CA LEU A 163 -1.52 -7.07 0.47
C LEU A 163 -0.64 -5.81 0.50
N CYS A 164 -0.36 -5.25 1.68
CA CYS A 164 0.51 -4.09 1.84
C CYS A 164 1.99 -4.46 1.73
N TYR A 165 2.46 -4.68 0.49
CA TYR A 165 3.85 -5.04 0.20
C TYR A 165 4.86 -3.97 0.64
N GLU A 166 4.53 -2.68 0.49
CA GLU A 166 5.45 -1.57 0.83
C GLU A 166 5.95 -1.65 2.29
N ALA A 167 5.09 -2.10 3.22
CA ALA A 167 5.47 -2.29 4.61
C ALA A 167 6.46 -3.45 4.80
N LEU A 168 6.33 -4.53 4.02
CA LEU A 168 7.23 -5.68 4.07
C LEU A 168 8.59 -5.33 3.48
N GLU A 169 8.60 -4.67 2.33
CA GLU A 169 9.80 -4.16 1.68
C GLU A 169 10.60 -3.28 2.64
N CYS A 170 9.94 -2.31 3.29
CA CYS A 170 10.59 -1.45 4.29
C CYS A 170 11.20 -2.26 5.44
N LEU A 171 10.53 -3.31 5.95
CA LEU A 171 11.07 -4.16 7.02
C LEU A 171 12.33 -4.94 6.60
N ILE A 172 12.33 -5.46 5.37
CA ILE A 172 13.43 -6.28 4.82
C ILE A 172 14.62 -5.38 4.44
N GLU A 173 14.40 -4.34 3.65
CA GLU A 173 15.45 -3.44 3.14
C GLU A 173 16.20 -2.75 4.27
N ASN A 174 15.46 -2.29 5.28
CA ASN A 174 16.08 -1.64 6.42
C ASN A 174 16.70 -2.62 7.41
N HIS A 175 16.54 -3.94 7.27
CA HIS A 175 16.94 -4.94 8.28
C HIS A 175 16.35 -4.64 9.67
N MET A 176 15.04 -4.33 9.72
CA MET A 176 14.37 -4.00 10.98
C MET A 176 14.03 -5.24 11.83
N LEU A 177 14.02 -6.42 11.22
CA LEU A 177 13.67 -7.70 11.85
C LEU A 177 14.85 -8.67 11.81
N THR A 178 14.86 -9.61 12.76
CA THR A 178 15.71 -10.79 12.68
C THR A 178 15.05 -11.85 11.81
N CYS A 179 15.83 -12.80 11.27
CA CYS A 179 15.29 -13.88 10.42
C CYS A 179 14.17 -14.69 11.13
N ASP A 180 14.30 -14.90 12.44
CA ASP A 180 13.27 -15.57 13.25
C ASP A 180 12.00 -14.71 13.37
N GLU A 181 12.15 -13.39 13.56
CA GLU A 181 11.01 -12.47 13.62
C GLU A 181 10.26 -12.39 12.28
N GLU A 182 10.97 -12.43 11.15
CA GLU A 182 10.36 -12.41 9.82
C GLU A 182 9.60 -13.72 9.52
N ALA A 183 10.17 -14.87 9.87
CA ALA A 183 9.49 -16.17 9.73
C ALA A 183 8.24 -16.25 10.62
N ASN A 184 8.33 -15.73 11.85
CA ASN A 184 7.19 -15.63 12.76
C ASN A 184 6.14 -14.64 12.24
N LEU A 185 6.56 -13.55 11.59
CA LEU A 185 5.65 -12.61 10.96
C LEU A 185 4.86 -13.31 9.85
N ILE A 186 5.54 -13.92 8.87
CA ILE A 186 4.88 -14.58 7.72
C ILE A 186 3.92 -15.67 8.19
N SER A 187 4.31 -16.50 9.16
CA SER A 187 3.43 -17.54 9.71
C SER A 187 2.23 -16.99 10.48
N SER A 188 2.32 -15.76 11.00
CA SER A 188 1.20 -15.09 11.67
C SER A 188 0.23 -14.38 10.72
N LEU A 189 0.60 -14.20 9.44
CA LEU A 189 -0.25 -13.53 8.45
C LEU A 189 -1.38 -14.44 7.99
N GLN A 190 -2.57 -13.87 7.91
CA GLN A 190 -3.78 -14.56 7.44
C GLN A 190 -3.99 -14.25 5.95
N PHE A 191 -3.49 -15.12 5.08
CA PHE A 191 -3.71 -15.02 3.64
C PHE A 191 -5.12 -15.52 3.28
N GLY A 192 -5.77 -14.87 2.32
CA GLY A 192 -7.03 -15.40 1.76
C GLY A 192 -6.78 -16.66 0.94
N SER A 193 -7.82 -17.46 0.69
CA SER A 193 -7.72 -18.73 -0.05
C SER A 193 -7.11 -18.60 -1.45
N GLU A 194 -7.22 -17.43 -2.09
CA GLU A 194 -6.66 -17.13 -3.42
C GLU A 194 -5.23 -16.52 -3.38
N ASP A 195 -4.65 -16.28 -2.20
CA ASP A 195 -3.33 -15.63 -2.02
C ASP A 195 -2.19 -16.59 -1.67
N GLY A 196 -2.35 -17.88 -1.96
CA GLY A 196 -1.29 -18.87 -1.71
C GLY A 196 0.05 -18.44 -2.33
N TRP A 197 0.01 -17.86 -3.53
CA TRP A 197 1.17 -17.35 -4.25
C TRP A 197 1.89 -16.21 -3.51
N LEU A 198 1.16 -15.34 -2.79
CA LEU A 198 1.73 -14.20 -2.08
C LEU A 198 2.51 -14.67 -0.83
N SER A 199 1.97 -15.66 -0.12
CA SER A 199 2.66 -16.29 1.01
C SER A 199 3.95 -16.98 0.56
N SER A 200 3.89 -17.69 -0.57
CA SER A 200 5.05 -18.33 -1.20
C SER A 200 6.09 -17.27 -1.62
N PHE A 201 5.66 -16.15 -2.21
CA PHE A 201 6.54 -15.05 -2.62
C PHE A 201 7.21 -14.35 -1.44
N TYR A 202 6.44 -14.00 -0.40
CA TYR A 202 6.98 -13.38 0.84
C TYR A 202 7.95 -14.32 1.55
N SER A 203 7.67 -15.61 1.54
CA SER A 203 8.59 -16.63 2.06
C SER A 203 9.91 -16.68 1.31
N CYS A 204 9.94 -16.39 0.00
CA CYS A 204 11.18 -16.30 -0.78
C CYS A 204 11.95 -15.01 -0.48
N LEU A 205 11.26 -13.89 -0.27
CA LEU A 205 11.89 -12.61 0.04
C LEU A 205 12.62 -12.61 1.39
N VAL A 206 12.04 -13.25 2.40
CA VAL A 206 12.57 -13.27 3.77
C VAL A 206 13.71 -14.28 3.96
N LYS A 207 13.68 -15.42 3.26
CA LYS A 207 14.61 -16.54 3.51
C LYS A 207 15.87 -16.45 2.64
N LYS A 208 16.67 -15.40 2.84
CA LYS A 208 18.01 -15.27 2.25
C LYS A 208 19.06 -16.22 2.88
N TYR A 209 18.72 -16.94 3.96
CA TYR A 209 19.67 -17.72 4.78
C TYR A 209 19.29 -19.18 5.05
N ASP A 210 18.22 -19.70 4.42
CA ASP A 210 17.87 -21.12 4.54
C ASP A 210 18.74 -21.99 3.61
N LYS A 211 18.80 -23.30 3.90
CA LYS A 211 19.49 -24.28 3.05
C LYS A 211 19.04 -24.15 1.59
N GLU A 212 19.99 -24.08 0.68
CA GLU A 212 19.83 -23.86 -0.77
C GLU A 212 18.74 -24.69 -1.43
N ILE A 213 18.60 -25.94 -0.98
CA ILE A 213 17.60 -26.90 -1.46
C ILE A 213 16.15 -26.43 -1.21
N VAL A 214 15.89 -25.77 -0.07
CA VAL A 214 14.53 -25.32 0.32
C VAL A 214 14.14 -24.07 -0.46
N VAL A 215 15.10 -23.19 -0.71
CA VAL A 215 14.88 -21.96 -1.48
C VAL A 215 14.64 -22.28 -2.95
N GLU A 216 15.45 -23.18 -3.55
CA GLU A 216 15.23 -23.66 -4.92
C GLU A 216 13.94 -24.48 -5.09
N ALA A 217 13.51 -25.23 -4.06
CA ALA A 217 12.21 -25.91 -4.07
C ALA A 217 11.06 -24.90 -4.10
N LYS A 218 11.13 -23.84 -3.30
CA LYS A 218 10.10 -22.77 -3.28
C LYS A 218 10.04 -21.96 -4.56
N PHE A 219 11.19 -21.67 -5.17
CA PHE A 219 11.20 -21.05 -6.51
C PHE A 219 10.57 -21.97 -7.55
N ARG A 220 10.83 -23.29 -7.49
CA ARG A 220 10.14 -24.26 -8.36
C ARG A 220 8.64 -24.32 -8.07
N ASP A 221 8.22 -24.26 -6.82
CA ASP A 221 6.80 -24.24 -6.46
C ASP A 221 6.13 -22.98 -6.99
N LEU A 222 6.74 -21.79 -6.89
CA LEU A 222 6.23 -20.55 -7.49
C LEU A 222 6.25 -20.54 -9.03
N GLU A 223 7.23 -21.19 -9.64
CA GLU A 223 7.29 -21.39 -11.10
C GLU A 223 6.23 -22.41 -11.58
N ASN A 224 5.74 -23.29 -10.69
CA ASN A 224 4.79 -24.36 -10.99
C ASN A 224 3.36 -24.11 -10.45
N GLU A 225 3.17 -23.22 -9.46
CA GLU A 225 1.89 -22.78 -8.91
C GLU A 225 1.20 -21.88 -9.94
N GLY A 226 0.66 -22.50 -10.99
CA GLY A 226 -0.53 -22.00 -11.64
C GLY A 226 -1.69 -22.15 -10.67
N CYS A 227 -2.44 -21.08 -10.43
CA CYS A 227 -3.60 -21.05 -9.54
C CYS A 227 -4.48 -22.30 -9.76
N LYS A 228 -4.64 -23.13 -8.72
CA LYS A 228 -5.54 -24.28 -8.73
C LYS A 228 -6.97 -23.83 -8.43
N THR A 229 -7.56 -23.05 -9.31
CA THR A 229 -9.00 -22.78 -9.28
C THR A 229 -9.54 -22.72 -10.71
N ASP A 230 -10.24 -23.81 -11.03
CA ASP A 230 -11.28 -23.99 -12.03
C ASP A 230 -11.00 -23.89 -13.54
N GLN A 231 -11.55 -24.89 -14.22
CA GLN A 231 -11.34 -25.30 -15.59
C GLN A 231 -12.00 -24.38 -16.63
N PHE A 232 -11.85 -23.06 -16.60
CA PHE A 232 -12.36 -22.21 -17.69
C PHE A 232 -11.55 -20.92 -17.81
N ASN A 233 -10.34 -21.00 -18.39
CA ASN A 233 -9.75 -20.04 -19.33
C ASN A 233 -8.22 -20.20 -19.41
N PRO A 234 -7.65 -20.71 -20.53
CA PRO A 234 -6.21 -20.96 -20.65
C PRO A 234 -5.34 -19.68 -20.78
N SER A 235 -5.91 -18.48 -20.75
CA SER A 235 -5.21 -17.20 -20.96
C SER A 235 -4.68 -16.52 -19.69
N LEU A 236 -5.03 -17.03 -18.49
CA LEU A 236 -4.53 -16.51 -17.21
C LEU A 236 -3.43 -17.36 -16.58
N PHE A 237 -2.99 -18.45 -17.23
CA PHE A 237 -1.80 -19.20 -16.83
C PHE A 237 -0.53 -18.45 -17.22
N ARG A 238 -0.32 -17.28 -16.62
CA ARG A 238 0.96 -16.59 -16.66
C ARG A 238 1.70 -16.98 -15.38
N THR A 239 2.47 -18.05 -15.46
CA THR A 239 3.39 -18.44 -14.39
C THR A 239 4.30 -17.27 -14.04
N LEU A 240 4.58 -17.06 -12.75
CA LEU A 240 5.46 -15.97 -12.24
C LEU A 240 6.92 -16.10 -12.71
N LYS A 241 7.23 -17.09 -13.56
CA LYS A 241 8.55 -17.46 -14.06
C LYS A 241 9.25 -16.32 -14.82
N THR A 242 8.52 -15.45 -15.48
CA THR A 242 9.07 -14.28 -16.19
C THR A 242 8.88 -12.97 -15.42
N ASN A 243 8.53 -13.02 -14.13
CA ASN A 243 8.41 -11.81 -13.33
C ASN A 243 9.81 -11.28 -12.98
N ASN A 244 10.06 -10.01 -13.28
CA ASN A 244 11.29 -9.30 -12.96
C ASN A 244 11.64 -9.37 -11.48
N ASP A 245 10.65 -9.27 -10.59
CA ASP A 245 10.87 -9.27 -9.14
C ASP A 245 11.36 -10.63 -8.64
N LEU A 246 10.81 -11.72 -9.21
CA LEU A 246 11.24 -13.08 -8.89
C LEU A 246 12.63 -13.38 -9.45
N LEU A 247 12.94 -12.87 -10.65
CA LEU A 247 14.27 -12.96 -11.25
C LEU A 247 15.30 -12.16 -10.46
N ALA A 248 14.96 -10.96 -10.00
CA ALA A 248 15.82 -10.13 -9.14
C ALA A 248 16.11 -10.84 -7.81
N CYS A 249 15.08 -11.40 -7.15
CA CYS A 249 15.26 -12.19 -5.93
C CYS A 249 16.17 -13.40 -6.14
N LYS A 250 16.01 -14.10 -7.28
CA LYS A 250 16.82 -15.27 -7.64
C LYS A 250 18.27 -14.89 -7.95
N ALA A 251 18.48 -13.74 -8.62
CA ALA A 251 19.81 -13.20 -8.89
C ALA A 251 20.53 -12.80 -7.59
N GLU A 252 19.86 -12.09 -6.68
CA GLU A 252 20.41 -11.75 -5.36
C GLU A 252 20.81 -13.01 -4.57
N TYR A 253 19.97 -14.04 -4.60
CA TYR A 253 20.25 -15.32 -3.96
C TYR A 253 21.51 -15.99 -4.54
N TYR A 254 21.61 -16.14 -5.87
CA TYR A 254 22.80 -16.75 -6.50
C TYR A 254 24.08 -15.94 -6.28
N HIS A 255 23.97 -14.61 -6.21
CA HIS A 255 25.08 -13.75 -5.84
C HIS A 255 25.57 -14.05 -4.41
N GLN A 256 24.65 -14.22 -3.45
CA GLN A 256 24.99 -14.56 -2.06
C GLN A 256 25.59 -15.97 -1.90
N CYS A 257 25.17 -16.94 -2.73
CA CYS A 257 25.72 -18.29 -2.76
C CYS A 257 27.08 -18.39 -3.49
N GLY A 258 27.55 -17.32 -4.12
CA GLY A 258 28.79 -17.29 -4.90
C GLY A 258 28.69 -17.92 -6.29
N GLU A 259 27.48 -18.20 -6.78
CA GLU A 259 27.22 -18.73 -8.12
C GLU A 259 27.04 -17.60 -9.14
N TYR A 260 28.09 -16.80 -9.33
CA TYR A 260 28.06 -15.59 -10.16
C TYR A 260 27.70 -15.86 -11.63
N GLN A 261 28.00 -17.05 -12.16
CA GLN A 261 27.68 -17.43 -13.54
C GLN A 261 26.16 -17.50 -13.77
N LYS A 262 25.41 -18.14 -12.86
CA LYS A 262 23.95 -18.25 -12.95
C LYS A 262 23.29 -16.88 -12.73
N CYS A 263 23.83 -16.06 -11.83
CA CYS A 263 23.39 -14.68 -11.63
C CYS A 263 23.55 -13.83 -12.90
N PHE A 264 24.71 -13.93 -13.56
CA PHE A 264 24.96 -13.20 -14.80
C PHE A 264 23.99 -13.63 -15.91
N GLU A 265 23.80 -14.93 -16.11
CA GLU A 265 22.86 -15.46 -17.10
C GLU A 265 21.42 -14.96 -16.87
N LEU A 266 20.98 -14.86 -15.61
CA LEU A 266 19.65 -14.34 -15.27
C LEU A 266 19.47 -12.83 -15.45
N THR A 267 20.54 -12.06 -15.25
CA THR A 267 20.51 -10.59 -15.35
C THR A 267 20.86 -10.06 -16.74
N SER A 268 21.37 -10.91 -17.62
CA SER A 268 21.85 -10.55 -18.97
C SER A 268 20.78 -10.51 -20.06
N VAL A 269 19.51 -10.71 -19.71
CA VAL A 269 18.34 -10.70 -20.63
C VAL A 269 17.82 -9.29 -20.84
#